data_AF-A0A938QV90-F1
#
_entry.id   AF-A0A938QV90-F1
#
_cell.length_a   1.000
_cell.length_b   1.000
_cell.length_c   1.000
_cell.angle_alpha   90.00
_cell.angle_beta   90.00
_cell.angle_gamma   90.00
#
_symmetry.space_group_name_H-M   'P 1'
#
loop_
_entity.id
_entity.type
_entity.pdbx_description
1 polymer ?
#
loop_
_entity_poly.entity_id
_entity_poly.type
_entity_poly.pdbx_seq_one_letter_code
_entity_poly.pdbx_strand_id
1 'polypeptide(L)'
;MFWTRTILWTASVMALLLLTAMGCAETHPILDRPMTPPEADIADLLGGESPNAFTYLNSQEGMEVRNPDGARLLALRYGRSGYALNALKAWIQEQADTKRAPRTGISTFSRSGHGAYQGDKLDGLAWTSGPWLFIAEAPGPESLNRLLEQSRLGGMASGPTGKAFLTYFWLIIPVFFIVGLAGTYVMMNKVAAWMAVNPEPGVTPVSRRELVDRLLALNDPKRPFTVAEGRDSDLAAEWKLVDATWWEIFQKAGLSKSYRLRLTLDESRHEVRAFEQEGTVQWGVGPQVHYQRTYFGGIVLARKERAYAAGLKSLDPLEVGAIYDYRFDVADIKDPVLKTVIEAGWRFAPQLWSWKVKPTDRP
;
A
#
# COMPACT_ATOMS: atom_id res chain seq x y z
N MET A 1 15.57 -8.87 -8.33
CA MET A 1 14.32 -9.68 -8.22
C MET A 1 13.75 -9.78 -6.80
N PHE A 2 14.55 -9.67 -5.73
CA PHE A 2 14.03 -9.81 -4.34
C PHE A 2 13.10 -8.66 -3.89
N TRP A 3 13.34 -7.45 -4.40
CA TRP A 3 12.70 -6.22 -3.88
C TRP A 3 11.32 -5.89 -4.47
N THR A 4 11.05 -6.30 -5.71
CA THR A 4 9.70 -6.17 -6.31
C THR A 4 8.69 -7.05 -5.57
N ARG A 5 9.12 -8.20 -5.06
CA ARG A 5 8.29 -9.08 -4.22
C ARG A 5 7.92 -8.42 -2.90
N THR A 6 8.83 -7.68 -2.27
CA THR A 6 8.56 -7.03 -0.96
C THR A 6 7.54 -5.89 -1.09
N ILE A 7 7.63 -5.07 -2.14
CA ILE A 7 6.70 -3.96 -2.39
C ILE A 7 5.31 -4.48 -2.78
N LEU A 8 5.25 -5.52 -3.64
CA LEU A 8 3.98 -6.17 -3.98
C LEU A 8 3.35 -6.86 -2.76
N TRP A 9 4.17 -7.41 -1.86
CA TRP A 9 3.70 -8.05 -0.64
C TRP A 9 3.13 -7.04 0.35
N THR A 10 3.79 -5.91 0.59
CA THR A 10 3.25 -4.86 1.49
C THR A 10 1.98 -4.22 0.93
N ALA A 11 1.92 -3.95 -0.37
CA ALA A 11 0.71 -3.44 -1.02
C ALA A 11 -0.45 -4.46 -0.94
N SER A 12 -0.18 -5.75 -1.14
CA SER A 12 -1.20 -6.81 -1.04
C SER A 12 -1.68 -7.02 0.39
N VAL A 13 -0.80 -6.93 1.40
CA VAL A 13 -1.17 -7.02 2.82
C VAL A 13 -2.04 -5.82 3.22
N MET A 14 -1.71 -4.61 2.78
CA MET A 14 -2.55 -3.44 3.02
C MET A 14 -3.91 -3.53 2.31
N ALA A 15 -3.95 -3.97 1.05
CA ALA A 15 -5.19 -4.17 0.32
C ALA A 15 -6.07 -5.24 0.98
N LEU A 16 -5.46 -6.33 1.46
CA LEU A 16 -6.15 -7.38 2.19
C LEU A 16 -6.73 -6.82 3.50
N LEU A 17 -5.94 -6.11 4.32
CA LEU A 17 -6.41 -5.49 5.57
C LEU A 17 -7.53 -4.47 5.35
N LEU A 18 -7.46 -3.68 4.27
CA LEU A 18 -8.52 -2.75 3.87
C LEU A 18 -9.80 -3.49 3.45
N LEU A 19 -9.68 -4.59 2.69
CA LEU A 19 -10.82 -5.42 2.28
C LEU A 19 -11.45 -6.15 3.48
N THR A 20 -10.66 -6.64 4.44
CA THR A 20 -11.21 -7.23 5.68
C THR A 20 -11.91 -6.17 6.54
N ALA A 21 -11.35 -4.96 6.64
CA ALA A 21 -11.96 -3.87 7.39
C ALA A 21 -13.26 -3.35 6.74
N MET A 22 -13.29 -3.26 5.41
CA MET A 22 -14.49 -2.88 4.65
C MET A 22 -15.56 -3.98 4.67
N GLY A 23 -15.16 -5.27 4.64
CA GLY A 23 -16.08 -6.40 4.79
C GLY A 23 -16.72 -6.51 6.18
N CYS A 24 -16.12 -5.90 7.21
CA CYS A 24 -16.69 -5.81 8.55
C CYS A 24 -17.65 -4.61 8.76
N ALA A 25 -17.87 -3.77 7.74
CA ALA A 25 -18.72 -2.59 7.84
C ALA A 25 -20.22 -2.89 7.64
N GLU A 26 -20.62 -4.13 7.31
CA GLU A 26 -22.02 -4.52 7.41
C GLU A 26 -22.39 -4.64 8.90
N THR A 27 -23.15 -3.65 9.37
CA THR A 27 -23.73 -3.59 10.71
C THR A 27 -24.78 -4.67 10.91
N HIS A 28 -24.36 -5.94 10.94
CA HIS A 28 -25.12 -6.95 11.64
C HIS A 28 -24.72 -6.86 13.12
N PRO A 29 -25.69 -6.82 14.06
CA PRO A 29 -25.35 -6.91 15.47
C PRO A 29 -24.52 -8.17 15.65
N ILE A 30 -23.26 -8.02 16.04
CA ILE A 30 -22.44 -9.13 16.48
C ILE A 30 -23.07 -9.52 17.81
N LEU A 31 -23.94 -10.53 17.75
CA LEU A 31 -24.64 -11.09 18.88
C LEU A 31 -23.60 -11.81 19.75
N ASP A 32 -23.21 -11.19 20.86
CA ASP A 32 -22.40 -11.86 21.88
C ASP A 32 -23.19 -13.06 22.40
N ARG A 33 -22.50 -14.19 22.59
CA ARG A 33 -23.11 -15.46 23.00
C ARG A 33 -23.80 -15.28 24.36
N PRO A 34 -25.13 -15.45 24.46
CA PRO A 34 -25.79 -15.57 25.76
C PRO A 34 -25.21 -16.79 26.50
N MET A 35 -24.60 -16.56 27.66
CA MET A 35 -24.06 -17.62 28.51
C MET A 35 -25.17 -18.14 29.42
N THR A 36 -25.77 -19.26 29.05
CA THR A 36 -26.71 -19.97 29.92
C THR A 36 -25.94 -20.81 30.94
N PRO A 37 -26.23 -20.72 32.24
CA PRO A 37 -25.69 -21.65 33.22
C PRO A 37 -26.17 -23.08 32.91
N PRO A 38 -25.30 -24.11 32.94
CA PRO A 38 -25.66 -25.48 32.56
C PRO A 38 -26.73 -26.15 33.45
N GLU A 39 -27.05 -25.54 34.59
CA GLU A 39 -27.96 -26.04 35.63
C GLU A 39 -29.22 -25.20 35.85
N ALA A 40 -29.45 -24.16 35.04
CA ALA A 40 -30.61 -23.30 35.20
C ALA A 40 -31.92 -24.05 34.88
N ASP A 41 -32.96 -23.83 35.70
CA ASP A 41 -34.31 -24.30 35.38
C ASP A 41 -34.80 -23.58 34.11
N ILE A 42 -35.35 -24.36 33.19
CA ILE A 42 -35.84 -23.88 31.91
C ILE A 42 -36.98 -22.85 32.08
N ALA A 43 -37.77 -22.96 33.15
CA ALA A 43 -38.80 -21.98 33.48
C ALA A 43 -38.19 -20.63 33.89
N ASP A 44 -37.10 -20.67 34.66
CA ASP A 44 -36.37 -19.48 35.11
C ASP A 44 -35.67 -18.75 33.96
N LEU A 45 -35.25 -19.48 32.93
CA LEU A 45 -34.58 -18.91 31.76
C LEU A 45 -35.52 -18.06 30.88
N LEU A 46 -36.78 -18.47 30.77
CA LEU A 46 -37.73 -17.89 29.82
C LEU A 46 -38.61 -16.78 30.43
N GLY A 47 -38.72 -16.68 31.76
CA GLY A 47 -39.30 -15.53 32.45
C GLY A 47 -40.80 -15.25 32.21
N GLY A 48 -41.53 -16.17 31.56
CA GLY A 48 -42.93 -15.99 31.16
C GLY A 48 -43.96 -16.72 32.04
N GLU A 49 -45.21 -16.28 31.98
CA GLU A 49 -46.35 -16.95 32.61
C GLU A 49 -46.71 -18.23 31.83
N SER A 50 -46.51 -19.38 32.47
CA SER A 50 -46.90 -20.73 31.99
C SER A 50 -46.23 -21.20 30.68
N PRO A 51 -44.97 -21.68 30.73
CA PRO A 51 -44.32 -22.29 29.57
C PRO A 51 -45.06 -23.55 29.09
N ASN A 52 -45.22 -23.69 27.78
CA ASN A 52 -45.75 -24.94 27.20
C ASN A 52 -44.62 -25.95 27.02
N ALA A 53 -44.76 -27.12 27.64
CA ALA A 53 -43.80 -28.21 27.48
C ALA A 53 -43.94 -28.84 26.09
N PHE A 54 -42.81 -29.04 25.39
CA PHE A 54 -42.78 -29.75 24.11
C PHE A 54 -41.45 -30.50 23.92
N THR A 55 -41.40 -31.43 22.96
CA THR A 55 -40.19 -32.17 22.61
C THR A 55 -39.87 -32.02 21.12
N TYR A 56 -38.58 -31.92 20.77
CA TYR A 56 -38.10 -31.80 19.39
C TYR A 56 -36.79 -32.56 19.18
N LEU A 57 -36.75 -33.43 18.16
CA LEU A 57 -35.56 -34.22 17.78
C LEU A 57 -34.84 -34.90 18.96
N ASN A 58 -35.59 -35.55 19.86
CA ASN A 58 -35.07 -36.21 21.06
C ASN A 58 -34.48 -35.25 22.12
N SER A 59 -34.97 -34.02 22.19
CA SER A 59 -34.73 -33.17 23.36
C SER A 59 -35.26 -33.87 24.62
N GLN A 60 -34.52 -33.77 25.72
CA GLN A 60 -34.95 -34.29 27.02
C GLN A 60 -36.04 -33.40 27.61
N GLU A 61 -35.90 -32.09 27.43
CA GLU A 61 -36.79 -31.06 27.95
C GLU A 61 -36.93 -29.98 26.88
N GLY A 62 -38.11 -29.38 26.79
CA GLY A 62 -38.36 -28.27 25.89
C GLY A 62 -39.47 -27.38 26.42
N MET A 63 -39.28 -26.07 26.30
CA MET A 63 -40.27 -25.06 26.69
C MET A 63 -40.38 -23.97 25.65
N GLU A 64 -41.63 -23.56 25.39
CA GLU A 64 -41.98 -22.41 24.57
C GLU A 64 -42.57 -21.32 25.47
N VAL A 65 -42.04 -20.10 25.35
CA VAL A 65 -42.71 -18.87 25.80
C VAL A 65 -43.14 -18.09 24.58
N ARG A 66 -44.39 -17.62 24.60
CA ARG A 66 -45.00 -16.84 23.53
C ARG A 66 -45.54 -15.53 24.10
N ASN A 67 -45.14 -14.44 23.46
CA ASN A 67 -45.63 -13.10 23.77
C ASN A 67 -46.94 -12.81 23.00
N PRO A 68 -47.77 -11.87 23.50
CA PRO A 68 -49.00 -11.46 22.81
C PRO A 68 -48.76 -10.85 21.41
N ASP A 69 -47.59 -10.26 21.18
CA ASP A 69 -47.17 -9.75 19.87
C ASP A 69 -46.75 -10.85 18.89
N GLY A 70 -46.80 -12.11 19.34
CA GLY A 70 -46.44 -13.27 18.57
C GLY A 70 -44.95 -13.59 18.56
N ALA A 71 -44.11 -12.83 19.26
CA ALA A 71 -42.73 -13.27 19.48
C ALA A 71 -42.75 -14.59 20.28
N ARG A 72 -41.88 -15.54 19.94
CA ARG A 72 -41.73 -16.79 20.70
C ARG A 72 -40.28 -17.15 20.91
N LEU A 73 -39.99 -17.70 22.09
CA LEU A 73 -38.69 -18.21 22.46
C LEU A 73 -38.83 -19.69 22.84
N LEU A 74 -38.12 -20.53 22.12
CA LEU A 74 -38.01 -21.96 22.35
C LEU A 74 -36.67 -22.22 23.04
N ALA A 75 -36.70 -22.98 24.14
CA ALA A 75 -35.52 -23.54 24.76
C ALA A 75 -35.64 -25.08 24.73
N LEU A 76 -34.59 -25.75 24.25
CA LEU A 76 -34.51 -27.20 24.11
C LEU A 76 -33.25 -27.71 24.77
N ARG A 77 -33.37 -28.66 25.69
CA ARG A 77 -32.23 -29.31 26.37
C ARG A 77 -31.96 -30.69 25.78
N TYR A 78 -30.70 -30.96 25.48
CA TYR A 78 -30.23 -32.26 25.01
C TYR A 78 -29.28 -32.90 26.00
N GLY A 79 -29.19 -34.24 26.00
CA GLY A 79 -28.29 -34.94 26.92
C GLY A 79 -26.80 -34.64 26.71
N ARG A 80 -26.40 -34.10 25.55
CA ARG A 80 -25.02 -33.67 25.23
C ARG A 80 -25.03 -32.48 24.27
N SER A 81 -24.00 -31.63 24.34
CA SER A 81 -23.84 -30.45 23.48
C SER A 81 -23.79 -30.75 21.98
N GLY A 82 -23.23 -31.90 21.59
CA GLY A 82 -23.22 -32.33 20.19
C GLY A 82 -24.61 -32.53 19.59
N TYR A 83 -25.59 -32.96 20.39
CA TYR A 83 -26.97 -33.15 19.93
C TYR A 83 -27.68 -31.81 19.70
N ALA A 84 -27.45 -30.81 20.57
CA ALA A 84 -28.01 -29.47 20.37
C ALA A 84 -27.50 -28.83 19.07
N LEU A 85 -26.20 -28.98 18.76
CA LEU A 85 -25.63 -28.49 17.51
C LEU A 85 -26.19 -29.23 16.28
N ASN A 86 -26.39 -30.54 16.36
CA ASN A 86 -26.99 -31.31 15.28
C ASN A 86 -28.46 -30.96 15.08
N ALA A 87 -29.20 -30.73 16.16
CA ALA A 87 -30.57 -30.24 16.10
C ALA A 87 -30.66 -28.83 15.49
N LEU A 88 -29.73 -27.93 15.82
CA LEU A 88 -29.64 -26.61 15.17
C LEU A 88 -29.42 -26.76 13.65
N LYS A 89 -28.50 -27.64 13.24
CA LYS A 89 -28.24 -27.88 11.80
C LYS A 89 -29.47 -28.45 11.08
N ALA A 90 -30.13 -29.44 11.68
CA ALA A 90 -31.34 -30.04 11.12
C ALA A 90 -32.46 -29.00 11.02
N TRP A 91 -32.68 -28.24 12.08
CA TRP A 91 -33.68 -27.17 12.12
C TRP A 91 -33.43 -26.09 11.06
N ILE A 92 -32.17 -25.65 10.88
CA ILE A 92 -31.81 -24.69 9.81
C ILE A 92 -32.08 -25.30 8.44
N GLN A 93 -31.71 -26.57 8.22
CA GLN A 93 -31.90 -27.25 6.95
C GLN A 93 -33.39 -27.41 6.59
N GLU A 94 -34.28 -27.50 7.59
CA GLU A 94 -35.74 -27.49 7.41
C GLU A 94 -36.28 -26.09 7.05
N GLN A 95 -35.57 -25.01 7.34
CA GLN A 95 -36.00 -23.65 6.98
C GLN A 95 -35.58 -23.31 5.55
N ALA A 96 -36.55 -23.37 4.62
CA ALA A 96 -36.39 -23.21 3.16
C ALA A 96 -35.68 -21.91 2.70
N ASP A 97 -35.61 -20.87 3.54
CA ASP A 97 -35.07 -19.55 3.18
C ASP A 97 -33.75 -19.17 3.91
N THR A 98 -33.08 -20.11 4.57
CA THR A 98 -31.84 -19.80 5.31
C THR A 98 -30.63 -19.65 4.40
N LYS A 99 -30.12 -18.42 4.24
CA LYS A 99 -29.00 -18.10 3.34
C LYS A 99 -27.60 -18.45 3.86
N ARG A 100 -27.42 -18.95 5.10
CA ARG A 100 -26.07 -19.21 5.66
C ARG A 100 -26.02 -20.43 6.59
N ALA A 101 -25.00 -21.26 6.39
CA ALA A 101 -24.64 -22.33 7.31
C ALA A 101 -23.93 -21.77 8.57
N PRO A 102 -24.26 -22.25 9.78
CA PRO A 102 -23.66 -21.75 11.00
C PRO A 102 -22.21 -22.26 11.14
N ARG A 103 -21.23 -21.35 11.10
CA ARG A 103 -19.84 -21.69 11.50
C ARG A 103 -19.60 -21.54 13.00
N THR A 104 -20.48 -20.86 13.74
CA THR A 104 -20.20 -20.36 15.10
C THR A 104 -21.22 -20.77 16.17
N GLY A 105 -22.20 -21.62 15.85
CA GLY A 105 -23.26 -22.04 16.77
C GLY A 105 -24.37 -21.00 16.99
N ILE A 106 -24.40 -19.96 16.15
CA ILE A 106 -25.45 -18.94 16.08
C ILE A 106 -25.88 -18.84 14.60
N SER A 107 -27.19 -18.69 14.35
CA SER A 107 -27.76 -18.48 13.03
C SER A 107 -28.91 -17.49 13.10
N THR A 108 -28.87 -16.46 12.26
CA THR A 108 -30.02 -15.58 12.01
C THR A 108 -30.77 -16.08 10.79
N PHE A 109 -32.10 -16.07 10.85
CA PHE A 109 -32.94 -16.49 9.75
C PHE A 109 -34.09 -15.50 9.55
N SER A 110 -34.61 -15.48 8.33
CA SER A 110 -35.86 -14.81 8.05
C SER A 110 -36.70 -15.73 7.17
N ARG A 111 -37.98 -15.90 7.50
CA ARG A 111 -38.88 -16.81 6.78
C ARG A 111 -40.16 -16.09 6.39
N SER A 112 -40.53 -16.22 5.13
CA SER A 112 -41.88 -15.89 4.65
C SER A 112 -42.83 -17.06 4.93
N GLY A 113 -44.00 -16.76 5.47
CA GLY A 113 -44.79 -17.66 6.31
C GLY A 113 -45.18 -19.02 5.72
N HIS A 114 -45.06 -20.04 6.56
CA HIS A 114 -45.99 -21.18 6.67
C HIS A 114 -46.07 -21.53 8.17
N GLY A 115 -47.20 -21.18 8.82
CA GLY A 115 -47.41 -21.32 10.26
C GLY A 115 -48.35 -20.24 10.83
N ALA A 116 -48.36 -20.09 12.17
CA ALA A 116 -49.25 -19.19 12.94
C ALA A 116 -49.21 -17.69 12.56
N TYR A 117 -48.30 -17.27 11.69
CA TYR A 117 -48.18 -15.91 11.15
C TYR A 117 -48.50 -15.96 9.65
N GLN A 118 -49.78 -15.76 9.34
CA GLN A 118 -50.29 -15.80 7.97
C GLN A 118 -49.98 -14.47 7.27
N GLY A 119 -48.77 -14.32 6.72
CA GLY A 119 -48.42 -13.22 5.82
C GLY A 119 -47.21 -12.37 6.22
N ASP A 120 -46.79 -12.41 7.49
CA ASP A 120 -45.69 -11.57 7.98
C ASP A 120 -44.33 -12.25 7.89
N LYS A 121 -43.30 -11.46 7.57
CA LYS A 121 -41.90 -11.87 7.57
C LYS A 121 -41.44 -12.00 9.03
N LEU A 122 -41.06 -13.21 9.43
CA LEU A 122 -40.49 -13.43 10.76
C LEU A 122 -38.97 -13.27 10.68
N ASP A 123 -38.42 -12.54 11.64
CA ASP A 123 -36.99 -12.54 11.92
C ASP A 123 -36.74 -13.46 13.10
N GLY A 124 -35.69 -14.28 13.00
CA GLY A 124 -35.37 -15.22 14.06
C GLY A 124 -33.89 -15.43 14.27
N LEU A 125 -33.59 -15.89 15.47
CA LEU A 125 -32.26 -16.15 15.98
C LEU A 125 -32.25 -17.52 16.64
N ALA A 126 -31.41 -18.42 16.14
CA ALA A 126 -31.19 -19.73 16.75
C ALA A 126 -29.73 -19.88 17.18
N TRP A 127 -29.50 -20.39 18.38
CA TRP A 127 -28.14 -20.60 18.89
C TRP A 127 -28.06 -21.77 19.86
N THR A 128 -26.85 -22.27 20.09
CA THR A 128 -26.57 -23.31 21.09
C THR A 128 -25.68 -22.82 22.20
N SER A 129 -25.97 -23.22 23.44
CA SER A 129 -25.12 -22.99 24.61
C SER A 129 -24.99 -24.29 25.42
N GLY A 130 -23.85 -24.97 25.31
CA GLY A 130 -23.68 -26.29 25.91
C GLY A 130 -24.74 -27.29 25.40
N PRO A 131 -25.52 -27.95 26.28
CA PRO A 131 -26.60 -28.87 25.89
C PRO A 131 -27.87 -28.18 25.39
N TRP A 132 -27.92 -26.86 25.40
CA TRP A 132 -29.11 -26.09 25.05
C TRP A 132 -29.12 -25.66 23.58
N LEU A 133 -30.31 -25.70 22.99
CA LEU A 133 -30.66 -25.05 21.72
C LEU A 133 -31.77 -24.04 22.01
N PHE A 134 -31.55 -22.80 21.62
CA PHE A 134 -32.54 -21.74 21.71
C PHE A 134 -32.95 -21.28 20.32
N ILE A 135 -34.23 -20.98 20.15
CA ILE A 135 -34.78 -20.46 18.90
C ILE A 135 -35.75 -19.33 19.27
N ALA A 136 -35.37 -18.11 18.95
CA ALA A 136 -36.19 -16.92 19.09
C ALA A 136 -36.76 -16.54 17.73
N GLU A 137 -38.04 -16.25 17.65
CA GLU A 137 -38.74 -15.80 16.45
C GLU A 137 -39.63 -14.60 16.80
N ALA A 138 -39.63 -13.57 15.97
CA ALA A 138 -40.52 -12.43 16.17
C ALA A 138 -40.94 -11.79 14.83
N PRO A 139 -42.03 -11.00 14.80
CA PRO A 139 -42.49 -10.27 13.61
C PRO A 139 -41.56 -9.14 13.13
N GLY A 140 -40.44 -8.92 13.80
CA GLY A 140 -39.44 -7.92 13.45
C GLY A 140 -38.33 -7.80 14.48
N PRO A 141 -37.27 -7.03 14.18
CA PRO A 141 -36.06 -6.97 14.99
C PRO A 141 -36.29 -6.33 16.36
N GLU A 142 -37.20 -5.36 16.48
CA GLU A 142 -37.53 -4.73 17.78
C GLU A 142 -38.23 -5.71 18.72
N SER A 143 -39.21 -6.46 18.20
CA SER A 143 -39.93 -7.49 18.97
C SER A 143 -39.00 -8.64 19.37
N LEU A 144 -38.04 -9.00 18.50
CA LEU A 144 -37.00 -9.98 18.79
C LEU A 144 -36.08 -9.49 19.93
N ASN A 145 -35.66 -8.23 19.90
CA ASN A 145 -34.84 -7.64 20.97
C ASN A 145 -35.59 -7.60 22.30
N ARG A 146 -36.86 -7.18 22.31
CA ARG A 146 -37.69 -7.18 23.53
C ARG A 146 -37.84 -8.58 24.11
N LEU A 147 -38.07 -9.59 23.26
CA LEU A 147 -38.17 -10.99 23.68
C LEU A 147 -36.86 -11.46 24.34
N LEU A 148 -35.71 -11.12 23.75
CA LEU A 148 -34.40 -11.48 24.29
C LEU A 148 -34.06 -10.70 25.58
N GLU A 149 -34.46 -9.44 25.69
CA GLU A 149 -34.28 -8.62 26.91
C GLU A 149 -35.15 -9.11 28.07
N GLN A 150 -36.37 -9.58 27.78
CA GLN A 150 -37.25 -10.19 28.78
C GLN A 150 -36.74 -11.56 29.24
N SER A 151 -36.09 -12.30 28.35
CA SER A 151 -35.47 -13.57 28.70
C SER A 151 -34.27 -13.34 29.63
N ARG A 152 -34.11 -14.19 30.66
CA ARG A 152 -32.95 -14.10 31.57
C ARG A 152 -31.68 -14.69 30.95
N LEU A 153 -31.62 -14.85 29.62
CA LEU A 153 -30.54 -15.52 28.89
C LEU A 153 -29.21 -14.74 28.89
N GLY A 154 -29.07 -13.70 29.71
CA GLY A 154 -27.98 -12.75 29.66
C GLY A 154 -28.23 -11.82 28.49
N GLY A 155 -28.64 -10.59 28.78
CA GLY A 155 -28.88 -9.58 27.75
C GLY A 155 -27.69 -9.48 26.80
N MET A 156 -27.98 -9.22 25.52
CA MET A 156 -26.98 -8.93 24.51
C MET A 156 -26.07 -7.81 25.04
N ALA A 157 -24.91 -8.15 25.56
CA ALA A 157 -23.88 -7.16 25.79
C ALA A 157 -23.60 -6.59 24.41
N SER A 158 -23.92 -5.31 24.20
CA SER A 158 -23.37 -4.60 23.06
C SER A 158 -21.87 -4.57 23.31
N GLY A 159 -21.14 -5.56 22.80
CA GLY A 159 -19.69 -5.53 22.73
C GLY A 159 -19.26 -4.18 22.16
N PRO A 160 -18.04 -3.70 22.47
CA PRO A 160 -17.61 -2.33 22.19
C PRO A 160 -18.02 -1.94 20.77
N THR A 161 -19.03 -1.07 20.71
CA THR A 161 -19.73 -0.75 19.46
C THR A 161 -18.71 -0.52 18.34
N GLY A 162 -18.95 -1.09 17.14
CA GLY A 162 -18.04 -0.95 16.00
C GLY A 162 -17.62 0.50 15.69
N LYS A 163 -18.34 1.50 16.24
CA LYS A 163 -17.93 2.90 16.30
C LYS A 163 -16.55 3.12 16.92
N ALA A 164 -16.19 2.47 18.04
CA ALA A 164 -14.87 2.65 18.65
C ALA A 164 -13.76 2.14 17.72
N PHE A 165 -13.94 0.97 17.11
CA PHE A 165 -13.01 0.41 16.13
C PHE A 165 -12.85 1.33 14.91
N LEU A 166 -13.96 1.82 14.32
CA LEU A 166 -13.93 2.80 13.23
C LEU A 166 -13.28 4.14 13.63
N THR A 167 -13.45 4.59 14.87
CA THR A 167 -12.88 5.88 15.34
C THR A 167 -11.36 5.84 15.39
N TYR A 168 -10.76 4.74 15.88
CA TYR A 168 -9.30 4.62 15.93
C TYR A 168 -8.68 4.21 14.59
N PHE A 169 -9.43 3.53 13.73
CA PHE A 169 -8.96 3.09 12.42
C PHE A 169 -8.47 4.26 11.54
N TRP A 170 -9.18 5.39 11.56
CA TRP A 170 -8.78 6.59 10.80
C TRP A 170 -7.54 7.31 11.37
N LEU A 171 -7.19 7.09 12.63
CA LEU A 171 -5.97 7.64 13.24
C LEU A 171 -4.74 6.78 12.94
N ILE A 172 -4.94 5.48 12.70
CA ILE A 172 -3.87 4.52 12.45
C ILE A 172 -3.38 4.60 11.00
N ILE A 173 -4.27 4.80 10.02
CA ILE A 173 -3.92 4.89 8.59
C ILE A 173 -2.84 5.96 8.30
N PRO A 174 -2.96 7.21 8.78
CA PRO A 174 -1.94 8.25 8.56
C PRO A 174 -0.58 7.86 9.13
N VAL A 175 -0.55 7.21 10.31
CA VAL A 175 0.70 6.79 10.95
C VAL A 175 1.41 5.74 10.10
N PHE A 176 0.69 4.71 9.63
CA PHE A 176 1.26 3.71 8.73
C PHE A 176 1.73 4.33 7.41
N PHE A 177 0.99 5.30 6.88
CA PHE A 177 1.38 6.00 5.66
C PHE A 177 2.68 6.81 5.85
N ILE A 178 2.80 7.55 6.97
CA ILE A 178 4.00 8.31 7.32
C ILE A 178 5.20 7.38 7.52
N VAL A 179 5.03 6.28 8.27
CA VAL A 179 6.09 5.28 8.49
C VAL A 179 6.48 4.62 7.17
N GLY A 180 5.52 4.30 6.31
CA GLY A 180 5.75 3.77 4.96
C GLY A 180 6.58 4.72 4.11
N LEU A 181 6.20 6.01 4.05
CA LEU A 181 6.93 7.06 3.34
C LEU A 181 8.36 7.22 3.87
N ALA A 182 8.54 7.26 5.19
CA ALA A 182 9.86 7.34 5.81
C ALA A 182 10.72 6.11 5.47
N GLY A 183 10.13 4.91 5.49
CA GLY A 183 10.79 3.68 5.07
C GLY A 183 11.23 3.72 3.60
N THR A 184 10.35 4.16 2.70
CA THR A 184 10.68 4.34 1.27
C THR A 184 11.81 5.37 1.09
N TYR A 185 11.80 6.48 1.83
CA TYR A 185 12.86 7.48 1.78
C TYR A 185 14.23 6.90 2.19
N VAL A 186 14.30 6.18 3.31
CA VAL A 186 15.54 5.53 3.76
C VAL A 186 16.01 4.48 2.75
N MET A 187 15.09 3.67 2.22
CA MET A 187 15.41 2.66 1.20
C MET A 187 16.01 3.30 -0.05
N MET A 188 15.42 4.39 -0.56
CA MET A 188 15.92 5.09 -1.75
C MET A 188 17.30 5.69 -1.54
N ASN A 189 17.59 6.25 -0.36
CA ASN A 189 18.94 6.72 -0.01
C ASN A 189 19.97 5.59 0.04
N LYS A 190 19.59 4.40 0.54
CA LYS A 190 20.48 3.22 0.51
C LYS A 190 20.72 2.73 -0.91
N VAL A 191 19.70 2.74 -1.77
CA VAL A 191 19.84 2.39 -3.19
C VAL A 191 20.77 3.38 -3.90
N ALA A 192 20.60 4.69 -3.66
CA ALA A 192 21.51 5.72 -4.17
C ALA A 192 22.97 5.49 -3.73
N ALA A 193 23.19 5.21 -2.45
CA ALA A 193 24.53 4.92 -1.92
C ALA A 193 25.15 3.64 -2.52
N TRP A 194 24.35 2.59 -2.73
CA TRP A 194 24.81 1.36 -3.37
C TRP A 194 25.16 1.54 -4.85
N MET A 195 24.48 2.47 -5.54
CA MET A 195 24.77 2.83 -6.93
C MET A 195 25.87 3.89 -7.07
N ALA A 196 26.42 4.38 -5.95
CA ALA A 196 27.46 5.39 -6.01
C ALA A 196 28.76 4.77 -6.51
N VAL A 197 29.42 5.48 -7.43
CA VAL A 197 30.72 5.13 -7.96
C VAL A 197 31.77 5.75 -7.06
N ASN A 198 32.68 4.93 -6.54
CA ASN A 198 33.75 5.38 -5.65
C ASN A 198 35.05 5.56 -6.45
N PRO A 199 35.89 6.54 -6.06
CA PRO A 199 37.23 6.67 -6.62
C PRO A 199 38.10 5.45 -6.31
N GLU A 200 39.15 5.24 -7.10
CA GLU A 200 40.11 4.18 -6.84
C GLU A 200 40.78 4.36 -5.47
N PRO A 201 41.04 3.27 -4.71
CA PRO A 201 41.73 3.36 -3.44
C PRO A 201 43.10 4.04 -3.60
N GLY A 202 43.35 5.10 -2.83
CA GLY A 202 44.60 5.86 -2.86
C GLY A 202 44.54 7.19 -3.61
N VAL A 203 43.46 7.49 -4.33
CA VAL A 203 43.23 8.83 -4.90
C VAL A 203 42.83 9.78 -3.77
N THR A 204 43.62 10.83 -3.55
CA THR A 204 43.31 11.86 -2.54
C THR A 204 42.29 12.85 -3.11
N PRO A 205 41.16 13.12 -2.41
CA PRO A 205 40.18 14.09 -2.89
C PRO A 205 40.77 15.49 -3.03
N VAL A 206 40.55 16.12 -4.17
CA VAL A 206 40.87 17.54 -4.39
C VAL A 206 39.83 18.43 -3.72
N SER A 207 40.14 19.73 -3.58
CA SER A 207 39.19 20.71 -3.03
C SER A 207 37.97 20.92 -3.94
N ARG A 208 36.83 21.37 -3.36
CA ARG A 208 35.61 21.72 -4.12
C ARG A 208 35.92 22.63 -5.30
N ARG A 209 36.74 23.66 -5.07
CA ARG A 209 37.09 24.66 -6.09
C ARG A 209 37.83 24.00 -7.26
N GLU A 210 38.82 23.17 -6.95
CA GLU A 210 39.59 22.48 -7.98
C GLU A 210 38.71 21.51 -8.78
N LEU A 211 37.77 20.80 -8.12
CA LEU A 211 36.80 19.97 -8.83
C LEU A 211 35.90 20.79 -9.75
N VAL A 212 35.40 21.95 -9.30
CA VAL A 212 34.61 22.87 -10.14
C VAL A 212 35.42 23.31 -11.36
N ASP A 213 36.67 23.73 -11.16
CA ASP A 213 37.55 24.17 -12.25
C ASP A 213 37.77 23.04 -13.27
N ARG A 214 38.01 21.81 -12.81
CA ARG A 214 38.14 20.63 -13.68
C ARG A 214 36.86 20.32 -14.45
N LEU A 215 35.70 20.44 -13.82
CA LEU A 215 34.40 20.21 -14.47
C LEU A 215 34.08 21.29 -15.50
N LEU A 216 34.38 22.56 -15.21
CA LEU A 216 34.23 23.66 -16.16
C LEU A 216 35.20 23.55 -17.33
N ALA A 217 36.39 22.96 -17.13
CA ALA A 217 37.34 22.68 -18.20
C ALA A 217 36.86 21.61 -19.19
N LEU A 218 35.77 20.90 -18.91
CA LEU A 218 35.14 19.98 -19.88
C LEU A 218 34.46 20.71 -21.05
N ASN A 219 34.24 22.03 -20.93
CA ASN A 219 33.69 22.87 -21.98
C ASN A 219 34.68 22.98 -23.15
N ASP A 220 34.35 22.33 -24.27
CA ASP A 220 35.08 22.42 -25.54
C ASP A 220 34.07 22.82 -26.64
N PRO A 221 34.37 23.80 -27.52
CA PRO A 221 33.56 24.09 -28.70
C PRO A 221 33.22 22.86 -29.54
N LYS A 222 34.13 21.88 -29.61
CA LYS A 222 33.97 20.61 -30.35
C LYS A 222 33.07 19.59 -29.67
N ARG A 223 32.60 19.86 -28.44
CA ARG A 223 31.66 18.99 -27.72
C ARG A 223 30.22 19.53 -27.80
N PRO A 224 29.23 18.64 -27.94
CA PRO A 224 27.81 18.99 -28.05
C PRO A 224 27.17 19.46 -26.73
N PHE A 225 27.90 19.46 -25.62
CA PHE A 225 27.39 19.84 -24.31
C PHE A 225 28.24 20.92 -23.65
N THR A 226 27.66 21.58 -22.66
CA THR A 226 28.32 22.55 -21.81
C THR A 226 28.07 22.23 -20.34
N VAL A 227 29.05 22.57 -19.50
CA VAL A 227 28.95 22.55 -18.04
C VAL A 227 28.98 23.99 -17.56
N ALA A 228 27.93 24.42 -16.86
CA ALA A 228 27.81 25.78 -16.34
C ALA A 228 27.24 25.77 -14.92
N GLU A 229 27.27 26.91 -14.24
CA GLU A 229 26.61 27.05 -12.95
C GLU A 229 25.11 26.77 -13.05
N GLY A 230 24.61 25.96 -12.11
CA GLY A 230 23.20 25.57 -12.07
C GLY A 230 22.34 26.58 -11.32
N ARG A 231 21.09 26.78 -11.76
CA ARG A 231 20.14 27.62 -11.01
C ARG A 231 19.75 27.04 -9.63
N ASP A 232 19.66 25.72 -9.53
CA ASP A 232 19.30 24.98 -8.29
C ASP A 232 20.26 23.82 -8.00
N SER A 233 21.47 23.91 -8.51
CA SER A 233 22.57 22.97 -8.31
C SER A 233 23.88 23.75 -8.43
N ASP A 234 24.99 23.23 -7.94
CA ASP A 234 26.28 23.93 -8.09
C ASP A 234 26.66 24.03 -9.56
N LEU A 235 26.54 22.91 -10.29
CA LEU A 235 26.77 22.85 -11.73
C LEU A 235 25.62 22.14 -12.43
N ALA A 236 25.49 22.37 -13.73
CA ALA A 236 24.61 21.62 -14.62
C ALA A 236 25.34 21.37 -15.94
N ALA A 237 25.31 20.12 -16.39
CA ALA A 237 25.78 19.73 -17.71
C ALA A 237 24.58 19.50 -18.64
N GLU A 238 24.52 20.22 -19.76
CA GLU A 238 23.39 20.17 -20.70
C GLU A 238 23.83 20.32 -22.14
N TRP A 239 22.97 19.89 -23.07
CA TRP A 239 23.21 20.07 -24.51
C TRP A 239 23.27 21.54 -24.89
N LYS A 240 24.16 21.90 -25.83
CA LYS A 240 24.30 23.25 -26.38
C LYS A 240 23.21 23.58 -27.40
N LEU A 241 21.95 23.51 -27.01
CA LEU A 241 20.81 23.62 -27.93
C LEU A 241 20.69 25.01 -28.59
N VAL A 242 21.25 26.05 -27.98
CA VAL A 242 21.24 27.44 -28.47
C VAL A 242 22.56 27.87 -29.12
N ASP A 243 23.57 27.00 -29.17
CA ASP A 243 24.84 27.31 -29.82
C ASP A 243 24.68 27.19 -31.34
N ALA A 244 25.08 28.22 -32.09
CA ALA A 244 24.90 28.26 -33.54
C ALA A 244 25.54 27.07 -34.28
N THR A 245 26.67 26.56 -33.76
CA THR A 245 27.39 25.42 -34.33
C THR A 245 26.60 24.13 -34.18
N TRP A 246 25.98 23.94 -33.00
CA TRP A 246 25.31 22.70 -32.64
C TRP A 246 23.82 22.70 -32.96
N TRP A 247 23.20 23.89 -33.02
CA TRP A 247 21.80 24.08 -33.37
C TRP A 247 21.41 23.32 -34.63
N GLU A 248 22.10 23.60 -35.75
CA GLU A 248 21.73 23.03 -37.04
C GLU A 248 21.91 21.52 -37.04
N ILE A 249 22.94 21.04 -36.33
CA ILE A 249 23.22 19.61 -36.18
C ILE A 249 22.08 18.93 -35.42
N PHE A 250 21.68 19.49 -34.26
CA PHE A 250 20.59 18.93 -33.45
C PHE A 250 19.24 18.97 -34.17
N GLN A 251 18.95 20.05 -34.88
CA GLN A 251 17.70 20.19 -35.63
C GLN A 251 17.63 19.22 -36.82
N LYS A 252 18.70 19.13 -37.63
CA LYS A 252 18.77 18.20 -38.79
C LYS A 252 18.72 16.74 -38.34
N ALA A 253 19.31 16.41 -37.20
CA ALA A 253 19.28 15.07 -36.62
C ALA A 253 17.95 14.76 -35.89
N GLY A 254 16.99 15.69 -35.83
CA GLY A 254 15.68 15.45 -35.26
C GLY A 254 15.67 15.21 -33.75
N LEU A 255 16.59 15.84 -33.00
CA LEU A 255 16.68 15.68 -31.55
C LEU A 255 15.38 16.16 -30.88
N SER A 256 14.57 15.23 -30.40
CA SER A 256 13.30 15.52 -29.71
C SER A 256 13.41 15.51 -28.19
N LYS A 257 14.54 15.05 -27.65
CA LYS A 257 14.80 14.92 -26.21
C LYS A 257 16.09 15.64 -25.83
N SER A 258 16.05 16.43 -24.76
CA SER A 258 17.21 17.03 -24.12
C SER A 258 17.57 16.25 -22.86
N TYR A 259 18.85 16.24 -22.52
CA TYR A 259 19.34 15.75 -21.23
C TYR A 259 19.95 16.90 -20.44
N ARG A 260 19.79 16.87 -19.12
CA ARG A 260 20.46 17.76 -18.18
C ARG A 260 20.89 16.96 -16.95
N LEU A 261 22.16 17.06 -16.61
CA LEU A 261 22.76 16.47 -15.42
C LEU A 261 23.05 17.58 -14.41
N ARG A 262 22.29 17.64 -13.32
CA ARG A 262 22.55 18.59 -12.22
C ARG A 262 23.53 17.97 -11.24
N LEU A 263 24.52 18.74 -10.83
CA LEU A 263 25.57 18.31 -9.91
C LEU A 263 25.54 19.18 -8.65
N THR A 264 25.44 18.53 -7.50
CA THR A 264 25.59 19.18 -6.19
C THR A 264 26.83 18.61 -5.51
N LEU A 265 27.76 19.46 -5.11
CA LEU A 265 29.06 19.10 -4.56
C LEU A 265 29.01 19.25 -3.03
N ASP A 266 29.31 18.16 -2.33
CA ASP A 266 29.39 18.07 -0.87
C ASP A 266 30.85 17.87 -0.47
N GLU A 267 31.54 18.97 -0.12
CA GLU A 267 32.96 18.96 0.27
C GLU A 267 33.22 18.07 1.48
N SER A 268 32.32 18.11 2.48
CA SER A 268 32.50 17.35 3.73
C SER A 268 32.54 15.84 3.52
N ARG A 269 31.87 15.36 2.48
CA ARG A 269 31.79 13.94 2.12
C ARG A 269 32.61 13.59 0.88
N HIS A 270 33.28 14.58 0.27
CA HIS A 270 33.86 14.50 -1.07
C HIS A 270 32.95 13.74 -2.05
N GLU A 271 31.68 14.17 -2.10
CA GLU A 271 30.62 13.51 -2.88
C GLU A 271 29.97 14.49 -3.85
N VAL A 272 29.83 14.06 -5.10
CA VAL A 272 28.98 14.71 -6.11
C VAL A 272 27.67 13.97 -6.21
N ARG A 273 26.58 14.66 -5.90
CA ARG A 273 25.21 14.16 -6.07
C ARG A 273 24.68 14.58 -7.42
N ALA A 274 24.35 13.59 -8.24
CA ALA A 274 23.97 13.78 -9.63
C ALA A 274 22.47 13.55 -9.83
N PHE A 275 21.73 14.58 -10.23
CA PHE A 275 20.31 14.50 -10.53
C PHE A 275 20.07 14.64 -12.03
N GLU A 276 19.57 13.58 -12.65
CA GLU A 276 19.31 13.51 -14.10
C GLU A 276 17.92 14.06 -14.44
N GLN A 277 17.83 14.83 -15.52
CA GLN A 277 16.57 15.35 -16.07
C GLN A 277 16.52 15.12 -17.57
N GLU A 278 15.36 14.68 -18.06
CA GLU A 278 15.05 14.63 -19.47
C GLU A 278 14.07 15.76 -19.80
N GLY A 279 14.30 16.45 -20.92
CA GLY A 279 13.41 17.46 -21.45
C GLY A 279 12.94 17.08 -22.84
N THR A 280 11.80 17.62 -23.25
CA THR A 280 11.36 17.55 -24.65
C THR A 280 11.78 18.84 -25.35
N VAL A 281 12.42 18.68 -26.51
CA VAL A 281 12.84 19.81 -27.36
C VAL A 281 11.78 20.01 -28.44
N GLN A 282 11.29 21.23 -28.55
CA GLN A 282 10.43 21.68 -29.63
C GLN A 282 11.17 22.69 -30.49
N TRP A 283 11.24 22.43 -31.79
CA TRP A 283 11.93 23.27 -32.76
C TRP A 283 10.95 24.28 -33.38
N GLY A 284 11.22 25.57 -33.22
CA GLY A 284 10.47 26.67 -33.82
C GLY A 284 11.41 27.83 -34.21
N VAL A 285 11.03 29.09 -33.94
CA VAL A 285 11.91 30.28 -34.06
C VAL A 285 13.05 30.29 -33.00
N GLY A 286 13.12 29.24 -32.19
CA GLY A 286 13.90 29.05 -30.96
C GLY A 286 13.82 27.56 -30.57
N PRO A 287 14.80 26.98 -29.84
CA PRO A 287 14.68 25.65 -29.27
C PRO A 287 13.96 25.82 -27.92
N GLN A 288 12.70 25.43 -27.85
CA GLN A 288 11.95 25.49 -26.60
C GLN A 288 12.09 24.16 -25.88
N VAL A 289 12.65 24.18 -24.67
CA VAL A 289 12.93 22.97 -23.90
C VAL A 289 12.07 22.94 -22.65
N HIS A 290 11.20 21.93 -22.59
CA HIS A 290 10.39 21.66 -21.40
C HIS A 290 10.97 20.47 -20.66
N TYR A 291 11.60 20.73 -19.52
CA TYR A 291 12.13 19.66 -18.67
C TYR A 291 11.01 19.05 -17.85
N GLN A 292 10.87 17.73 -17.97
CA GLN A 292 10.04 16.95 -17.08
C GLN A 292 10.92 16.23 -16.06
N ARG A 293 10.36 15.94 -14.88
CA ARG A 293 11.06 15.15 -13.86
C ARG A 293 10.94 13.69 -14.25
N THR A 294 11.85 13.19 -15.08
CA THR A 294 11.84 11.80 -15.52
C THR A 294 12.67 10.94 -14.57
N TYR A 295 12.04 9.89 -14.05
CA TYR A 295 12.66 8.89 -13.19
C TYR A 295 13.49 7.88 -14.02
N PHE A 296 14.67 7.54 -13.48
CA PHE A 296 15.42 6.29 -13.73
C PHE A 296 15.91 6.00 -15.17
N GLY A 297 16.79 6.85 -15.71
CA GLY A 297 17.73 6.48 -16.80
C GLY A 297 18.98 5.73 -16.31
N GLY A 298 19.20 5.65 -14.99
CA GLY A 298 20.48 5.27 -14.37
C GLY A 298 20.82 3.77 -14.28
N ILE A 299 20.06 2.85 -14.88
CA ILE A 299 20.44 1.41 -14.92
C ILE A 299 21.76 1.19 -15.69
N VAL A 300 22.22 2.19 -16.45
CA VAL A 300 23.49 2.13 -17.20
C VAL A 300 24.75 2.24 -16.32
N LEU A 301 24.64 2.68 -15.05
CA LEU A 301 25.79 2.83 -14.14
C LEU A 301 26.47 1.48 -13.82
N ALA A 302 25.70 0.45 -13.47
CA ALA A 302 26.28 -0.83 -13.04
C ALA A 302 26.77 -1.72 -14.20
N ARG A 303 26.24 -1.53 -15.42
CA ARG A 303 26.58 -2.41 -16.55
C ARG A 303 27.90 -2.02 -17.21
N LYS A 304 28.25 -0.73 -17.25
CA LYS A 304 29.49 -0.27 -17.90
C LYS A 304 30.72 -0.43 -17.00
N GLU A 305 30.61 -0.34 -15.67
CA GLU A 305 31.79 -0.37 -14.78
C GLU A 305 32.43 -1.74 -14.56
N ARG A 306 31.68 -2.85 -14.63
CA ARG A 306 32.32 -4.18 -14.72
C ARG A 306 33.13 -4.35 -16.00
N ALA A 307 32.88 -3.54 -17.03
CA ALA A 307 33.67 -3.51 -18.25
C ALA A 307 34.75 -2.40 -18.22
N TYR A 308 34.50 -1.27 -17.55
CA TYR A 308 35.41 -0.12 -17.49
C TYR A 308 36.63 -0.40 -16.60
N ALA A 309 36.48 -1.20 -15.53
CA ALA A 309 37.60 -1.71 -14.74
C ALA A 309 38.48 -2.74 -15.51
N ALA A 310 38.05 -3.18 -16.71
CA ALA A 310 38.73 -4.19 -17.52
C ALA A 310 39.40 -3.65 -18.79
N GLY A 311 39.38 -2.34 -19.06
CA GLY A 311 40.22 -1.76 -20.12
C GLY A 311 39.62 -0.57 -20.84
N LEU A 312 40.39 0.52 -20.84
CA LEU A 312 40.28 1.61 -21.82
C LEU A 312 40.19 1.06 -23.26
N LYS A 313 39.01 1.13 -23.87
CA LYS A 313 38.83 1.24 -25.33
C LYS A 313 37.56 2.02 -25.66
N SER A 314 37.68 3.34 -25.74
CA SER A 314 37.40 4.12 -26.96
C SER A 314 37.32 5.61 -26.61
N LEU A 315 38.45 6.28 -26.69
CA LEU A 315 38.48 7.70 -27.05
C LEU A 315 39.33 7.74 -28.30
N ASP A 316 38.67 7.85 -29.45
CA ASP A 316 39.27 8.40 -30.67
C ASP A 316 38.16 8.99 -31.56
N PRO A 317 38.50 9.96 -32.41
CA PRO A 317 37.85 11.27 -32.35
C PRO A 317 36.92 11.48 -33.54
N LEU A 318 35.91 12.34 -33.30
CA LEU A 318 35.36 13.31 -34.23
C LEU A 318 35.91 13.24 -35.68
N GLU A 319 35.43 12.28 -36.48
CA GLU A 319 35.72 12.25 -37.91
C GLU A 319 34.80 13.25 -38.62
N VAL A 320 35.43 14.33 -39.09
CA VAL A 320 34.85 15.32 -39.99
C VAL A 320 34.60 14.62 -41.34
N GLY A 321 33.35 14.23 -41.63
CA GLY A 321 33.00 13.82 -43.00
C GLY A 321 31.84 12.86 -43.22
N ALA A 322 31.23 12.23 -42.20
CA ALA A 322 30.15 11.27 -42.43
C ALA A 322 28.77 11.83 -42.03
N ILE A 323 27.85 11.79 -42.99
CA ILE A 323 26.46 12.20 -42.91
C ILE A 323 25.79 11.59 -41.66
N TYR A 324 25.25 12.48 -40.83
CA TYR A 324 24.88 12.30 -39.42
C TYR A 324 23.76 11.26 -39.19
N ASP A 325 24.13 10.11 -38.64
CA ASP A 325 23.23 9.29 -37.82
C ASP A 325 23.69 9.40 -36.35
N TYR A 326 23.78 10.65 -35.86
CA TYR A 326 24.24 10.92 -34.50
C TYR A 326 23.10 10.63 -33.52
N ARG A 327 23.16 9.44 -32.90
CA ARG A 327 22.33 9.12 -31.73
C ARG A 327 22.91 9.87 -30.54
N PHE A 328 22.32 11.00 -30.19
CA PHE A 328 22.69 11.75 -28.99
C PHE A 328 22.51 10.87 -27.74
N ASP A 329 23.63 10.32 -27.26
CA ASP A 329 23.66 9.43 -26.12
C ASP A 329 23.89 10.27 -24.85
N VAL A 330 23.13 9.94 -23.81
CA VAL A 330 23.33 10.51 -22.46
C VAL A 330 24.77 10.29 -21.98
N ALA A 331 25.41 9.21 -22.42
CA ALA A 331 26.81 8.90 -22.14
C ALA A 331 27.78 10.02 -22.56
N ASP A 332 27.49 10.77 -23.63
CA ASP A 332 28.37 11.85 -24.12
C ASP A 332 28.54 12.98 -23.10
N ILE A 333 27.51 13.23 -22.28
CA ILE A 333 27.55 14.19 -21.18
C ILE A 333 28.07 13.52 -19.90
N LYS A 334 27.52 12.34 -19.59
CA LYS A 334 27.70 11.71 -18.29
C LYS A 334 29.10 11.12 -18.10
N ASP A 335 29.63 10.42 -19.11
CA ASP A 335 30.89 9.70 -18.97
C ASP A 335 32.08 10.66 -18.72
N PRO A 336 32.23 11.80 -19.43
CA PRO A 336 33.27 12.78 -19.12
C PRO A 336 33.13 13.38 -17.71
N VAL A 337 31.92 13.72 -17.30
CA VAL A 337 31.65 14.28 -15.96
C VAL A 337 32.00 13.26 -14.87
N LEU A 338 31.51 12.02 -15.00
CA LEU A 338 31.79 10.94 -14.06
C LEU A 338 33.30 10.70 -13.94
N LYS A 339 33.98 10.56 -15.08
CA LYS A 339 35.44 10.36 -15.11
C LYS A 339 36.17 11.46 -14.36
N THR A 340 35.85 12.73 -14.62
CA THR A 340 36.48 13.87 -13.95
C THR A 340 36.23 13.86 -12.43
N VAL A 341 35.03 13.48 -11.98
CA VAL A 341 34.71 13.38 -10.54
C VAL A 341 35.53 12.26 -9.87
N ILE A 342 35.60 11.09 -10.50
CA ILE A 342 36.31 9.92 -9.98
C ILE A 342 37.83 10.15 -9.94
N GLU A 343 38.40 10.71 -11.01
CA GLU A 343 39.83 11.08 -11.07
C GLU A 343 40.21 12.21 -10.11
N ALA A 344 39.24 13.02 -9.71
CA ALA A 344 39.42 14.04 -8.67
C ALA A 344 39.39 13.47 -7.25
N GLY A 345 39.14 12.17 -7.08
CA GLY A 345 39.04 11.51 -5.77
C GLY A 345 37.68 11.68 -5.09
N TRP A 346 36.64 12.05 -5.85
CA TRP A 346 35.30 12.27 -5.31
C TRP A 346 34.37 11.10 -5.61
N ARG A 347 33.45 10.81 -4.70
CA ARG A 347 32.38 9.83 -4.92
C ARG A 347 31.30 10.42 -5.81
N PHE A 348 30.85 9.69 -6.83
CA PHE A 348 29.72 10.07 -7.66
C PHE A 348 28.47 9.30 -7.27
N ALA A 349 27.48 9.96 -6.65
CA ALA A 349 26.26 9.34 -6.16
C ALA A 349 25.02 9.82 -6.94
N PRO A 350 24.16 8.92 -7.45
CA PRO A 350 22.91 9.33 -8.07
C PRO A 350 21.94 9.90 -7.02
N GLN A 351 21.32 11.03 -7.33
CA GLN A 351 20.26 11.63 -6.53
C GLN A 351 18.91 11.26 -7.13
N LEU A 352 18.05 10.62 -6.33
CA LEU A 352 16.74 10.12 -6.79
C LEU A 352 15.61 11.14 -6.65
N TRP A 353 15.84 12.24 -5.94
CA TRP A 353 14.81 13.18 -5.52
C TRP A 353 15.36 14.61 -5.62
N SER A 354 14.62 15.52 -6.25
CA SER A 354 15.11 16.84 -6.69
C SER A 354 15.17 17.90 -5.58
N TRP A 355 15.22 17.51 -4.31
CA TRP A 355 15.10 18.46 -3.20
C TRP A 355 16.43 19.17 -3.04
N LYS A 356 16.37 20.51 -2.92
CA LYS A 356 17.54 21.32 -2.62
C LYS A 356 18.15 20.83 -1.30
N VAL A 357 19.25 20.10 -1.39
CA VAL A 357 20.22 20.14 -0.31
C VAL A 357 20.79 21.54 -0.44
N LYS A 358 20.33 22.47 0.41
CA LYS A 358 21.01 23.77 0.52
C LYS A 358 22.50 23.44 0.68
N PRO A 359 23.41 24.10 -0.05
CA PRO A 359 24.83 23.96 0.23
C PRO A 359 24.99 24.24 1.73
N THR A 360 25.38 23.22 2.48
CA THR A 360 25.95 23.46 3.80
C THR A 360 27.19 24.30 3.52
N ASP A 361 27.13 25.52 4.03
CA ASP A 361 28.18 26.55 3.99
C ASP A 361 28.31 27.30 2.65
N ARG A 362 27.49 28.36 2.52
CA ARG A 362 28.05 29.62 2.00
C ARG A 362 28.74 30.31 3.18
N PRO A 363 29.96 30.86 3.01
CA PRO A 363 30.54 31.73 4.02
C PRO A 363 29.64 32.93 4.35
#